data_AF-A0A7C7LPT6-F1
#
_entry.id   AF-A0A7C7LPT6-F1
#
_cell.length_a   1.000
_cell.length_b   1.000
_cell.length_c   1.000
_cell.angle_alpha   90.00
_cell.angle_beta   90.00
_cell.angle_gamma   90.00
#
_symmetry.space_group_name_H-M   'P 1'
#
loop_
_entity.id
_entity.type
_entity.pdbx_description
1 polymer ?
#
loop_
_entity_poly.entity_id
_entity_poly.type
_entity_poly.pdbx_seq_one_letter_code
_entity_poly.pdbx_strand_id
1 'polypeptide(L)'
;MIAKLNWADAHGMRSRILTQWSFDAPAVNSWIERLRALGFKQPVHVGIPEPATLKALLRYATVCGVKTSSQVLKRQGLSLGRLLLINKPDRLISDLRGYDQLHLFPFGGLARTTEWLKQR
;
A
#
# COMPACT_ATOMS: atom_id res chain seq x y z
N MET A 1 10.46 9.74 -10.99
CA MET A 1 9.10 10.16 -10.59
C MET A 1 8.93 11.66 -10.79
N ILE A 2 9.69 12.50 -10.09
CA ILE A 2 9.61 13.98 -10.16
C ILE A 2 9.61 14.51 -11.60
N ALA A 3 10.59 14.11 -12.42
CA ALA A 3 10.66 14.54 -13.82
C ALA A 3 9.39 14.20 -14.62
N LYS A 4 8.73 13.07 -14.33
CA LYS A 4 7.47 12.68 -14.99
C LYS A 4 6.30 13.56 -14.56
N LEU A 5 6.25 13.93 -13.27
CA LEU A 5 5.21 14.80 -12.73
C LEU A 5 5.33 16.21 -13.29
N ASN A 6 6.56 16.75 -13.33
CA ASN A 6 6.84 18.06 -13.91
C ASN A 6 6.53 18.08 -15.41
N TRP A 7 6.91 17.02 -16.13
CA TRP A 7 6.59 16.90 -17.55
C TRP A 7 5.07 16.85 -17.79
N ALA A 8 4.33 16.08 -16.99
CA ALA A 8 2.87 16.02 -17.11
C ALA A 8 2.22 17.38 -16.86
N ASP A 9 2.65 18.10 -15.82
CA ASP A 9 2.15 19.43 -15.47
C ASP A 9 2.43 20.46 -16.57
N ALA A 10 3.66 20.47 -17.12
CA ALA A 10 4.06 21.35 -18.22
C ALA A 10 3.24 21.14 -19.51
N HIS A 11 2.56 20.00 -19.65
CA HIS A 11 1.71 19.68 -20.79
C HIS A 11 0.22 19.66 -20.42
N GLY A 12 -0.16 20.25 -19.28
CA GLY A 12 -1.56 20.37 -18.85
C GLY A 12 -2.24 19.03 -18.51
N MET A 13 -1.48 17.96 -18.27
CA MET A 13 -2.02 16.65 -17.94
C MET A 13 -2.26 16.51 -16.43
N ARG A 14 -3.48 16.11 -16.07
CA ARG A 14 -3.80 15.72 -14.69
C ARG A 14 -3.10 14.42 -14.34
N SER A 15 -2.29 14.45 -13.28
CA SER A 15 -1.54 13.29 -12.80
C SER A 15 -1.85 12.98 -11.34
N ARG A 16 -1.71 11.71 -10.98
CA ARG A 16 -1.76 11.20 -9.60
C ARG A 16 -0.61 10.25 -9.37
N ILE A 17 -0.19 10.12 -8.12
CA ILE A 17 0.82 9.15 -7.71
C ILE A 17 0.09 7.98 -7.07
N LEU A 18 0.20 6.79 -7.67
CA LEU A 18 -0.26 5.54 -7.07
C LEU A 18 0.95 4.77 -6.56
N THR A 19 1.00 4.49 -5.25
CA THR A 19 2.06 3.64 -4.69
C THR A 19 1.76 2.17 -4.94
N GLN A 20 2.81 1.35 -4.89
CA GLN A 20 2.60 -0.06 -4.56
C GLN A 20 2.03 -0.18 -3.14
N TRP A 21 1.46 -1.33 -2.80
CA TRP A 21 1.02 -1.60 -1.44
C TRP A 21 2.20 -1.73 -0.46
N SER A 22 1.94 -1.42 0.82
CA SER A 22 2.94 -1.46 1.90
C SER A 22 2.35 -2.05 3.18
N PHE A 23 3.19 -2.57 4.07
CA PHE A 23 2.85 -2.91 5.45
C PHE A 23 3.38 -1.90 6.47
N ASP A 24 4.11 -0.89 6.02
CA ASP A 24 4.82 0.08 6.86
C ASP A 24 4.21 1.47 6.69
N ALA A 25 3.18 1.76 7.48
CA ALA A 25 2.54 3.07 7.51
C ALA A 25 3.53 4.21 7.86
N PRO A 26 4.41 4.08 8.88
CA PRO A 26 5.42 5.11 9.15
C PRO A 26 6.31 5.46 7.95
N ALA A 27 6.77 4.45 7.21
CA ALA A 27 7.59 4.67 6.02
C ALA A 27 6.80 5.38 4.90
N VAL A 28 5.53 5.02 4.71
CA VAL A 28 4.64 5.67 3.75
C VAL A 28 4.38 7.13 4.15
N ASN A 29 3.99 7.39 5.40
CA ASN A 29 3.71 8.73 5.90
C ASN A 29 4.94 9.64 5.74
N SER A 30 6.12 9.16 6.16
CA SER A 30 7.39 9.88 6.01
C SER A 30 7.72 10.18 4.54
N TRP A 31 7.36 9.28 3.62
CA TRP A 31 7.56 9.51 2.18
C TRP A 31 6.60 10.58 1.63
N ILE A 32 5.34 10.55 2.05
CA ILE A 32 4.34 11.57 1.69
C ILE A 32 4.78 12.94 2.21
N GLU A 33 5.17 13.04 3.47
CA GLU A 33 5.65 14.28 4.09
C GLU A 33 6.83 14.88 3.31
N ARG A 34 7.84 14.06 2.96
CA ARG A 34 8.95 14.50 2.11
C ARG A 34 8.49 14.98 0.74
N LEU A 35 7.54 14.27 0.12
CA LEU A 35 7.00 14.65 -1.17
C LEU A 35 6.30 16.02 -1.11
N ARG A 36 5.53 16.29 -0.04
CA ARG A 36 4.90 17.59 0.19
C ARG A 36 5.92 18.68 0.52
N ALA A 37 6.96 18.38 1.30
CA ALA A 37 8.04 19.31 1.60
C ALA A 37 8.84 19.74 0.34
N LEU A 38 8.89 18.88 -0.68
CA LEU A 38 9.46 19.20 -2.00
C LEU A 38 8.50 19.99 -2.92
N GLY A 39 7.30 20.35 -2.44
CA GLY A 39 6.33 21.18 -3.18
C GLY A 39 5.38 20.42 -4.10
N PHE A 40 5.41 19.08 -4.13
CA PHE A 40 4.50 18.30 -4.98
C PHE A 40 3.07 18.29 -4.43
N LYS A 41 2.10 18.67 -5.27
CA LYS A 41 0.68 18.80 -4.91
C LYS A 41 -0.22 17.75 -5.56
N GLN A 42 0.33 16.86 -6.39
CA GLN A 42 -0.45 15.82 -7.06
C GLN A 42 -1.10 14.89 -6.02
N PRO A 43 -2.32 14.37 -6.28
CA PRO A 43 -2.96 13.41 -5.39
C PRO A 43 -2.11 12.15 -5.20
N VAL A 44 -1.99 11.70 -3.96
CA VAL A 44 -1.27 10.50 -3.55
C VAL A 44 -2.27 9.44 -3.15
N HIS A 45 -2.34 8.39 -3.97
CA HIS A 45 -3.16 7.22 -3.75
C HIS A 45 -2.26 6.12 -3.16
N VAL A 46 -2.54 5.72 -1.92
CA VAL A 46 -1.76 4.69 -1.24
C VAL A 46 -2.36 3.32 -1.49
N GLY A 47 -1.53 2.43 -2.03
CA GLY A 47 -1.84 1.02 -2.18
C GLY A 47 -1.99 0.32 -0.84
N ILE A 48 -3.05 -0.47 -0.67
CA ILE A 48 -3.23 -1.36 0.47
C ILE A 48 -3.62 -2.77 0.01
N PRO A 49 -3.13 -3.82 0.67
CA PRO A 49 -3.64 -5.16 0.45
C PRO A 49 -5.02 -5.28 1.09
N GLU A 50 -5.91 -6.05 0.48
CA GLU A 50 -7.14 -6.48 1.14
C GLU A 50 -6.89 -7.59 2.18
N PRO A 51 -7.92 -8.04 2.92
CA PRO A 51 -7.81 -9.20 3.79
C PRO A 51 -7.34 -10.45 3.03
N ALA A 52 -6.08 -10.79 3.22
CA ALA A 52 -5.44 -11.91 2.55
C ALA A 52 -4.57 -12.67 3.55
N THR A 53 -4.26 -13.92 3.21
CA THR A 53 -3.34 -14.71 4.01
C THR A 53 -1.92 -14.15 3.86
N LEU A 54 -1.09 -14.26 4.90
CA LEU A 54 0.31 -13.84 4.79
C LEU A 54 1.02 -14.60 3.66
N LYS A 55 0.66 -15.87 3.42
CA LYS A 55 1.14 -16.63 2.24
C LYS A 55 0.80 -15.94 0.91
N ALA A 56 -0.44 -15.48 0.74
CA ALA A 56 -0.84 -14.77 -0.47
C ALA A 56 -0.06 -13.46 -0.63
N LEU A 57 0.06 -12.67 0.44
CA LEU A 57 0.77 -11.40 0.43
C LEU A 57 2.27 -11.57 0.12
N LEU A 58 2.92 -12.59 0.69
CA LEU A 58 4.31 -12.93 0.37
C LEU A 58 4.47 -13.36 -1.10
N ARG A 59 3.57 -14.20 -1.62
CA ARG A 59 3.57 -14.59 -3.03
C ARG A 59 3.49 -13.36 -3.94
N TYR A 60 2.58 -12.42 -3.65
CA TYR A 60 2.46 -11.20 -4.43
C TYR A 60 3.66 -10.26 -4.27
N ALA A 61 4.23 -10.15 -3.07
CA ALA A 61 5.45 -9.37 -2.85
C ALA A 61 6.61 -9.88 -3.73
N THR A 62 6.78 -11.21 -3.84
CA THR A 62 7.76 -11.84 -4.72
C THR A 62 7.52 -11.49 -6.19
N VAL A 63 6.28 -11.60 -6.67
CA VAL A 63 5.92 -11.27 -8.06
C VAL A 63 6.16 -9.79 -8.38
N CYS A 64 5.85 -8.90 -7.44
CA CYS A 64 5.98 -7.46 -7.61
C CYS A 64 7.40 -6.92 -7.36
N GLY A 65 8.39 -7.79 -7.10
CA GLY A 65 9.76 -7.37 -6.78
C GLY A 65 9.86 -6.55 -5.49
N VAL A 66 8.86 -6.64 -4.61
CA VAL A 66 8.85 -5.93 -3.33
C VAL A 66 9.76 -6.71 -2.40
N LYS A 67 10.90 -6.13 -2.04
CA LYS A 67 11.74 -6.67 -0.97
C LYS A 67 10.95 -6.63 0.34
N THR A 68 10.39 -7.77 0.75
CA THR A 68 9.92 -7.95 2.13
C THR A 68 11.12 -7.77 3.04
N SER A 69 11.19 -6.64 3.74
CA SER A 69 12.30 -6.42 4.66
C SER A 69 12.29 -7.52 5.70
N SER A 70 13.48 -7.97 6.11
CA SER A 70 13.65 -8.94 7.20
C SER A 70 12.96 -8.46 8.48
N GLN A 71 12.82 -7.14 8.65
CA GLN A 71 12.11 -6.50 9.76
C GLN A 71 10.58 -6.68 9.67
N VAL A 72 9.98 -6.61 8.47
CA VAL A 72 8.56 -6.92 8.26
C VAL A 72 8.27 -8.41 8.49
N LEU A 73 9.15 -9.29 8.00
CA LEU A 73 9.05 -10.74 8.23
C LEU A 73 9.19 -11.09 9.72
N LYS A 74 10.13 -10.43 10.45
CA LYS A 74 10.29 -10.57 11.91
C LYS A 74 9.08 -10.06 12.68
N ARG A 75 8.51 -8.90 12.32
CA ARG A 75 7.28 -8.36 12.94
C ARG A 75 6.07 -9.28 12.76
N GLN A 76 6.01 -9.98 11.62
CA GLN A 76 4.91 -10.91 11.31
C GLN A 76 5.09 -12.27 12.00
N GLY A 77 6.32 -12.74 12.26
CA GLY A 77 6.61 -14.01 12.94
C GLY A 77 6.21 -15.23 12.13
N LEU A 78 7.11 -15.74 11.28
CA LEU A 78 6.82 -16.82 10.33
C LEU A 78 6.68 -18.19 11.03
N SER A 79 5.46 -18.56 11.42
CA SER A 79 5.10 -19.96 11.67
C SER A 79 4.14 -20.46 10.57
N LEU A 80 4.17 -21.76 10.25
CA LEU A 80 3.33 -22.35 9.21
C LEU A 80 1.83 -22.10 9.45
N GLY A 81 1.38 -22.12 10.71
CA GLY A 81 0.00 -21.76 11.07
C GLY A 81 -0.31 -20.28 10.86
N ARG A 82 0.64 -19.38 11.09
CA ARG A 82 0.44 -17.93 10.92
C ARG A 82 0.37 -17.50 9.45
N LEU A 83 0.96 -18.29 8.54
CA LEU A 83 0.85 -18.07 7.09
C LEU A 83 -0.59 -18.15 6.57
N LEU A 84 -1.45 -18.91 7.27
CA LEU A 84 -2.86 -19.11 6.91
C LEU A 84 -3.80 -18.10 7.57
N LEU A 85 -3.33 -17.34 8.58
CA LEU A 85 -4.14 -16.29 9.20
C LEU A 85 -4.41 -15.17 8.19
N ILE A 86 -5.65 -14.70 8.17
CA ILE A 86 -6.06 -13.55 7.37
C ILE A 86 -5.56 -12.29 8.07
N ASN A 87 -4.63 -11.58 7.41
CA ASN A 87 -4.18 -10.28 7.87
C ASN A 87 -5.12 -9.23 7.28
N LYS A 88 -5.82 -8.48 8.15
CA LYS A 88 -6.69 -7.38 7.71
C LYS A 88 -5.90 -6.06 7.73
N PRO A 89 -6.10 -5.16 6.75
CA PRO A 89 -5.32 -3.92 6.66
C PRO A 89 -5.78 -2.83 7.64
N ASP A 90 -6.73 -3.13 8.55
CA ASP A 90 -7.33 -2.18 9.49
C ASP A 90 -6.30 -1.32 10.23
N ARG A 91 -5.28 -1.95 10.80
CA ARG A 91 -4.21 -1.24 11.52
C ARG A 91 -3.34 -0.40 10.59
N LEU A 92 -3.05 -0.90 9.40
CA LEU A 92 -2.31 -0.13 8.41
C LEU A 92 -3.09 1.13 8.03
N ILE A 93 -4.39 0.99 7.75
CA ILE A 93 -5.28 2.09 7.39
C ILE A 93 -5.39 3.09 8.54
N SER A 94 -5.55 2.61 9.78
CA SER A 94 -5.64 3.49 10.96
C SER A 94 -4.37 4.29 11.21
N ASP A 95 -3.22 3.85 10.71
CA ASP A 95 -1.92 4.49 10.94
C ASP A 95 -1.48 5.37 9.75
N LEU A 96 -2.08 5.21 8.57
CA LEU A 96 -1.77 6.00 7.37
C LEU A 96 -2.27 7.44 7.47
N ARG A 97 -1.47 8.40 7.03
CA ARG A 97 -1.76 9.84 7.07
C ARG A 97 -1.31 10.53 5.77
N GLY A 98 -1.90 11.69 5.48
CA GLY A 98 -1.47 12.56 4.37
C GLY A 98 -1.75 12.05 2.95
N TYR A 99 -2.36 10.86 2.80
CA TYR A 99 -2.82 10.34 1.52
C TYR A 99 -4.16 10.95 1.12
N ASP A 100 -4.45 10.97 -0.18
CA ASP A 100 -5.70 11.49 -0.73
C ASP A 100 -6.74 10.39 -0.96
N GLN A 101 -6.28 9.17 -1.30
CA GLN A 101 -7.15 8.02 -1.50
C GLN A 101 -6.44 6.69 -1.19
N LEU A 102 -7.20 5.68 -0.77
CA LEU A 102 -6.71 4.29 -0.70
C LEU A 102 -7.01 3.55 -2.01
N HIS A 103 -6.04 2.77 -2.48
CA HIS A 103 -6.19 1.87 -3.62
C HIS A 103 -6.06 0.42 -3.15
N LEU A 104 -7.14 -0.34 -3.29
CA LEU A 104 -7.21 -1.74 -2.86
C LEU A 104 -6.65 -2.67 -3.93
N PHE A 105 -5.73 -3.54 -3.52
CA PHE A 105 -5.23 -4.63 -4.35
C PHE A 105 -5.92 -5.96 -3.96
N PRO A 106 -6.75 -6.55 -4.85
CA PRO A 106 -7.62 -7.66 -4.47
C PRO A 106 -6.95 -9.04 -4.54
N PHE A 107 -5.95 -9.26 -3.69
CA PHE A 107 -5.10 -10.47 -3.67
C PHE A 107 -5.77 -11.75 -3.10
N GLY A 108 -6.73 -11.61 -2.21
CA GLY A 108 -7.57 -12.66 -1.64
C GLY A 108 -8.85 -12.97 -2.44
N GLY A 109 -9.17 -12.16 -3.45
CA GLY A 109 -10.27 -12.34 -4.39
C GLY A 109 -11.48 -11.43 -4.12
N LEU A 110 -12.15 -11.02 -5.21
CA LEU A 110 -13.21 -9.99 -5.22
C LEU A 110 -14.35 -10.22 -4.21
N ALA A 111 -14.77 -11.46 -4.01
CA ALA A 111 -15.85 -11.78 -3.07
C ALA A 111 -15.47 -11.38 -1.63
N ARG A 112 -14.24 -11.70 -1.22
CA ARG A 112 -13.72 -11.34 0.11
C ARG A 112 -13.48 -9.85 0.24
N THR A 113 -12.97 -9.20 -0.82
CA THR A 113 -12.84 -7.73 -0.89
C THR A 113 -14.17 -7.06 -0.59
N THR A 114 -15.20 -7.50 -1.30
CA THR A 114 -16.52 -6.86 -1.28
C THR A 114 -17.19 -7.06 0.07
N GLU A 115 -17.08 -8.26 0.64
CA GLU A 115 -17.60 -8.55 1.98
C GLU A 115 -16.92 -7.69 3.06
N TRP A 116 -15.60 -7.56 2.99
CA TRP A 116 -14.85 -6.73 3.92
C TRP A 116 -15.18 -5.23 3.78
N LEU A 117 -15.42 -4.75 2.55
CA LEU A 117 -15.83 -3.37 2.30
C LEU A 117 -17.22 -3.05 2.87
N LYS A 118 -18.16 -4.00 2.84
CA LYS A 118 -19.51 -3.81 3.42
C LYS A 118 -19.51 -3.63 4.94
N GLN A 119 -18.44 -4.03 5.61
CA GLN A 119 -18.31 -3.98 7.06
C GLN A 119 -17.64 -2.67 7.55
N ARG A 120 -17.46 -1.68 6.67
CA ARG A 120 -16.76 -0.41 6.88
C ARG A 120 -17.58 0.75 6.36
#